data_AF-A0A2N6TZ92-F1
#
_entry.id   AF-A0A2N6TZ92-F1
#
_cell.length_a   1.000
_cell.length_b   1.000
_cell.length_c   1.000
_cell.angle_alpha   90.00
_cell.angle_beta   90.00
_cell.angle_gamma   90.00
#
_symmetry.space_group_name_H-M   'P 1'
#
loop_
_entity.id
_entity.type
_entity.pdbx_description
1 polymer ?
#
loop_
_entity_poly.entity_id
_entity_poly.type
_entity_poly.pdbx_seq_one_letter_code
_entity_poly.pdbx_strand_id
1 'polypeptide(L)'
;MINTTNDPSTPPTQRSIGELVQSIRDELLGVVHHEIDIAKKEFTALGIKVGIIAGCAAVLLFLLLSAWVMLLFAAATGLQALGLPSWGAFLIVAGVFILLSAIAGLVAFLAFKKLQAPQTTIDTSKNIVDAVQGKRRRNAVTYDDTFEELYGKQVSARAE
;
A
#
# COMPACT_ATOMS: atom_id res chain seq x y z
N MET A 1 32.27 32.53 19.02
CA MET A 1 32.92 32.64 20.35
C MET A 1 32.98 31.24 20.94
N ILE A 2 34.19 30.69 21.06
CA ILE A 2 34.45 29.31 21.50
C ILE A 2 34.66 29.38 23.01
N ASN A 3 33.83 28.72 23.82
CA ASN A 3 34.01 28.73 25.28
C ASN A 3 35.09 27.72 25.66
N THR A 4 36.29 28.22 25.96
CA THR A 4 37.44 27.45 26.45
C THR A 4 37.51 27.59 27.97
N THR A 5 36.99 26.62 28.71
CA THR A 5 37.27 26.48 30.15
C THR A 5 37.79 25.08 30.42
N ASN A 6 39.06 24.85 30.08
CA ASN A 6 39.85 23.77 30.69
C ASN A 6 40.36 24.30 32.04
N ASP A 7 39.63 23.97 33.12
CA ASP A 7 40.09 24.17 34.50
C ASP A 7 40.94 22.96 34.91
N PRO A 8 42.24 23.15 35.28
CA PRO A 8 43.14 22.07 35.65
C PRO A 8 42.86 21.44 37.05
N SER A 9 41.78 21.82 37.72
CA SER A 9 41.49 21.39 39.12
C SER A 9 40.51 20.21 39.24
N THR A 10 40.07 19.61 38.13
CA THR A 10 39.18 18.43 38.19
C THR A 10 40.03 17.16 38.05
N PRO A 11 40.07 16.24 39.05
CA PRO A 11 40.76 14.97 38.90
C PRO A 11 40.17 14.25 37.68
N PRO A 12 40.96 13.48 36.90
CA PRO A 12 40.44 12.73 35.77
C PRO A 12 39.43 11.72 36.31
N THR A 13 38.14 12.09 36.31
CA THR A 13 37.05 11.20 36.66
C THR A 13 37.05 10.14 35.57
N GLN A 14 37.68 9.00 35.85
CA GLN A 14 37.48 7.78 35.06
C GLN A 14 35.98 7.53 35.11
N ARG A 15 35.26 7.91 34.04
CA ARG A 15 33.83 7.65 33.92
C ARG A 15 33.59 6.19 34.27
N SER A 16 32.67 5.97 35.19
CA SER A 16 32.29 4.61 35.57
C SER A 16 31.77 3.87 34.33
N ILE A 17 32.04 2.57 34.21
CA ILE A 17 31.44 1.74 33.14
C ILE A 17 29.91 1.88 33.15
N GLY A 18 29.31 2.12 34.32
CA GLY A 18 27.89 2.44 34.45
C GLY A 18 27.48 3.74 33.76
N GLU A 19 28.28 4.81 33.87
CA GLU A 19 28.01 6.08 33.19
C GLU A 19 28.20 5.98 31.67
N LEU A 20 29.14 5.16 31.21
CA LEU A 20 29.40 4.94 29.78
C LEU A 20 28.27 4.13 29.12
N VAL A 21 27.77 3.10 29.81
CA VAL A 21 26.59 2.34 29.35
C VAL A 21 25.35 3.22 29.33
N GLN A 22 25.21 4.10 30.31
CA GLN A 22 24.07 5.02 30.40
C GLN A 22 24.12 6.05 29.26
N SER A 23 25.29 6.63 28.96
CA SER A 23 25.43 7.57 27.84
C SER A 23 25.18 6.92 26.48
N ILE A 24 25.62 5.68 26.27
CA ILE A 24 25.35 4.94 25.02
C ILE A 24 23.84 4.67 24.87
N ARG A 25 23.13 4.32 25.96
CA ARG A 25 21.68 4.13 25.92
C ARG A 25 20.95 5.42 25.60
N ASP A 26 21.37 6.53 26.19
CA ASP A 26 20.75 7.83 25.93
C ASP A 26 20.97 8.29 24.49
N GLU A 27 22.14 8.02 23.90
CA GLU A 27 22.42 8.27 22.47
C GLU A 27 21.54 7.41 21.57
N LEU A 28 21.39 6.10 21.86
CA LEU A 28 20.52 5.21 21.08
C LEU A 28 19.04 5.61 21.18
N LEU A 29 18.58 6.00 22.37
CA LEU A 29 17.22 6.53 22.58
C LEU A 29 17.01 7.84 21.82
N GLY A 30 18.03 8.69 21.76
CA GLY A 30 18.02 9.93 20.98
C GLY A 30 17.84 9.68 19.47
N VAL A 31 18.56 8.70 18.91
CA VAL A 31 18.43 8.32 17.49
C VAL A 31 17.02 7.79 17.19
N VAL A 32 16.48 6.92 18.04
CA VAL A 32 15.13 6.38 17.84
C VAL A 32 14.07 7.49 17.89
N HIS A 33 14.16 8.41 18.85
CA HIS A 33 13.23 9.55 18.90
C HIS A 33 13.36 10.45 17.67
N HIS A 34 14.58 10.66 17.16
CA HIS A 34 14.81 11.43 15.95
C HIS A 34 14.17 10.78 14.72
N GLU A 35 14.34 9.46 14.57
CA GLU A 35 13.73 8.69 13.47
C GLU A 35 12.20 8.75 13.54
N ILE A 36 11.63 8.65 14.75
CA ILE A 36 10.18 8.79 14.98
C ILE A 36 9.71 10.20 14.63
N ASP A 37 10.46 11.24 15.01
CA ASP A 37 10.10 12.62 14.70
C ASP A 37 10.12 12.90 13.19
N ILE A 38 11.07 12.32 12.46
CA ILE A 38 11.11 12.38 11.00
C ILE A 38 9.92 11.63 10.41
N ALA A 39 9.70 10.37 10.81
CA ALA A 39 8.60 9.56 10.31
C ALA A 39 7.24 10.21 10.58
N LYS A 40 7.06 10.84 11.76
CA LYS A 40 5.85 11.57 12.12
C LYS A 40 5.62 12.79 11.23
N LYS A 41 6.68 13.55 10.91
CA LYS A 41 6.60 14.68 9.98
C LYS A 41 6.23 14.21 8.57
N GLU A 42 6.86 13.15 8.09
CA GLU A 42 6.57 12.59 6.77
C GLU A 42 5.13 12.06 6.69
N PHE A 43 4.69 11.31 7.69
CA PHE A 43 3.32 10.80 7.76
C PHE A 43 2.29 11.93 7.84
N THR A 44 2.55 12.98 8.62
CA THR A 44 1.66 14.16 8.69
C THR A 44 1.60 14.88 7.35
N ALA A 45 2.75 15.10 6.70
CA ALA A 45 2.81 15.75 5.39
C ALA A 45 2.08 14.93 4.31
N LEU A 46 2.23 13.60 4.34
CA LEU A 46 1.50 12.69 3.47
C LEU A 46 0.00 12.73 3.76
N GLY A 47 -0.39 12.69 5.03
CA GLY A 47 -1.79 12.75 5.48
C GLY A 47 -2.49 14.03 5.03
N ILE A 48 -1.81 15.18 5.11
CA ILE A 48 -2.36 16.46 4.60
C ILE A 48 -2.55 16.40 3.08
N LYS A 49 -1.55 15.93 2.32
CA LYS A 49 -1.65 15.84 0.85
C LYS A 49 -2.78 14.91 0.43
N VAL A 50 -2.84 13.71 1.02
CA VAL A 50 -3.92 12.74 0.77
C VAL A 50 -5.27 13.31 1.20
N GLY A 51 -5.33 14.02 2.32
CA GLY A 51 -6.54 14.68 2.80
C GLY A 51 -7.06 15.75 1.83
N ILE A 52 -6.18 16.57 1.26
CA ILE A 52 -6.55 17.55 0.24
C ILE A 52 -7.06 16.85 -1.02
N ILE A 53 -6.35 15.82 -1.51
CA ILE A 53 -6.76 15.07 -2.70
C ILE A 53 -8.11 14.40 -2.47
N ALA A 54 -8.30 13.74 -1.32
CA ALA A 54 -9.55 13.10 -0.96
C ALA A 54 -10.69 14.12 -0.80
N GLY A 55 -10.42 15.28 -0.20
CA GLY A 55 -11.37 16.37 -0.08
C GLY A 55 -11.80 16.92 -1.44
N CYS A 56 -10.84 17.22 -2.32
CA CYS A 56 -11.13 17.64 -3.70
C CYS A 56 -11.89 16.57 -4.48
N ALA A 57 -11.49 15.29 -4.36
CA ALA A 57 -12.18 14.18 -5.01
C ALA A 57 -13.62 14.03 -4.52
N ALA A 58 -13.88 14.21 -3.22
CA ALA A 58 -15.23 14.18 -2.66
C ALA A 58 -16.10 15.32 -3.20
N VAL A 59 -15.56 16.55 -3.26
CA VAL A 59 -16.27 17.70 -3.83
C VAL A 59 -16.54 17.51 -5.32
N LEU A 60 -15.54 17.05 -6.08
CA LEU A 60 -15.70 16.75 -7.50
C LEU A 60 -16.75 15.68 -7.74
N LEU A 61 -16.73 14.60 -6.96
CA LEU A 61 -17.71 13.52 -7.07
C LEU A 61 -19.12 14.00 -6.74
N PHE A 62 -19.27 14.81 -5.68
CA PHE A 62 -20.55 15.42 -5.33
C PHE A 62 -21.08 16.34 -6.43
N LEU A 63 -20.23 17.18 -7.02
CA LEU A 63 -20.58 18.06 -8.13
C LEU A 63 -20.95 17.27 -9.39
N LEU A 64 -20.19 16.23 -9.73
CA LEU A 64 -20.48 15.35 -10.86
C LEU A 64 -21.82 14.65 -10.68
N LEU A 65 -22.08 14.11 -9.48
CA LEU A 65 -23.35 13.46 -9.17
C LEU A 65 -24.53 14.45 -9.23
N SER A 66 -24.34 15.66 -8.71
CA SER A 66 -25.35 16.72 -8.77
C SER A 66 -25.64 17.16 -10.21
N ALA A 67 -24.59 17.36 -11.01
CA ALA A 67 -24.70 17.69 -12.43
C ALA A 67 -25.37 16.57 -13.23
N TRP A 68 -25.08 15.31 -12.90
CA TRP A 68 -25.73 14.15 -13.50
C TRP A 68 -27.25 14.17 -13.29
N VAL A 69 -27.70 14.37 -12.06
CA VAL A 69 -29.14 14.47 -11.76
C VAL A 69 -29.79 15.63 -12.53
N MET A 70 -29.14 16.80 -12.56
CA MET A 70 -29.63 17.94 -13.35
C MET A 70 -29.71 17.63 -14.85
N LEU A 71 -28.74 16.88 -15.39
CA LEU A 71 -28.72 16.49 -16.79
C LEU A 71 -29.86 15.52 -17.13
N LEU A 72 -30.20 14.59 -16.23
CA LEU A 72 -31.38 13.73 -16.39
C LEU A 72 -32.68 14.54 -16.42
N PHE A 73 -32.82 15.50 -15.51
CA PHE A 73 -33.97 16.41 -15.50
C PHE A 73 -34.03 17.25 -16.78
N ALA A 74 -32.91 17.81 -17.23
CA ALA A 74 -32.82 18.59 -18.47
C ALA A 74 -33.18 17.74 -19.70
N ALA A 75 -32.74 16.48 -19.75
CA ALA A 75 -33.09 15.58 -20.84
C ALA A 75 -34.61 15.28 -20.84
N ALA A 76 -35.19 15.01 -19.67
CA ALA A 76 -36.62 14.75 -19.55
C ALA A 76 -37.47 15.99 -19.89
N THR A 77 -37.13 17.16 -19.37
CA THR A 77 -37.86 18.41 -19.68
C THR A 77 -37.66 18.86 -21.12
N GLY A 78 -36.48 18.64 -21.69
CA GLY A 78 -36.22 18.82 -23.11
C GLY A 78 -37.13 17.93 -23.98
N LEU A 79 -37.31 16.66 -23.58
CA LEU A 79 -38.21 15.76 -24.29
C LEU A 79 -39.69 16.12 -24.09
N GLN A 80 -40.05 16.65 -22.92
CA GLN A 80 -41.38 17.21 -22.68
C GLN A 80 -41.67 18.42 -23.59
N ALA A 81 -40.66 19.24 -23.90
CA ALA A 81 -40.80 20.38 -24.82
C ALA A 81 -41.14 19.96 -26.26
N LEU A 82 -40.91 18.70 -26.63
CA LEU A 82 -41.34 18.12 -27.92
C LEU A 82 -42.82 17.69 -27.92
N GLY A 83 -43.56 17.95 -26.84
CA GLY A 83 -44.98 17.61 -26.72
C GLY A 83 -45.25 16.25 -26.08
N LEU A 84 -44.22 15.58 -25.53
CA LEU A 84 -44.43 14.34 -24.78
C LEU A 84 -45.03 14.63 -23.41
N PRO A 85 -45.92 13.75 -22.91
CA PRO A 85 -46.42 13.88 -21.55
C PRO A 85 -45.29 13.59 -20.56
N SER A 86 -45.29 14.31 -19.43
CA SER A 86 -44.18 14.33 -18.45
C SER A 86 -43.72 12.92 -18.05
N TRP A 87 -44.65 12.03 -17.69
CA TRP A 87 -44.35 10.64 -17.34
C TRP A 87 -43.62 9.86 -18.46
N GLY A 88 -44.00 10.07 -19.73
CA GLY A 88 -43.38 9.40 -20.88
C GLY A 88 -41.95 9.87 -21.12
N ALA A 89 -41.68 11.17 -20.93
CA ALA A 89 -40.34 11.72 -21.08
C ALA A 89 -39.34 11.12 -20.08
N PHE A 90 -39.71 11.05 -18.80
CA PHE A 90 -38.85 10.42 -17.79
C PHE A 90 -38.65 8.92 -18.03
N LEU A 91 -39.68 8.20 -18.48
CA LEU A 91 -39.58 6.77 -18.80
C LEU A 91 -38.64 6.49 -19.97
N ILE A 92 -38.64 7.33 -21.02
CA ILE A 92 -37.74 7.16 -22.16
C ILE A 92 -36.29 7.39 -21.72
N VAL A 93 -36.01 8.46 -20.98
CA VAL A 93 -34.67 8.73 -20.46
C VAL A 93 -34.19 7.57 -19.58
N ALA A 94 -35.03 7.11 -18.65
CA ALA A 94 -34.72 5.95 -17.80
C ALA A 94 -34.48 4.67 -18.62
N GLY A 95 -35.32 4.40 -19.63
CA GLY A 95 -35.17 3.26 -20.52
C GLY A 95 -33.86 3.26 -21.31
N VAL A 96 -33.44 4.42 -21.81
CA VAL A 96 -32.14 4.59 -22.48
C VAL A 96 -30.99 4.27 -21.52
N PHE A 97 -31.04 4.75 -20.28
CA PHE A 97 -30.01 4.44 -19.28
C PHE A 97 -29.98 2.98 -18.87
N ILE A 98 -31.13 2.33 -18.73
CA ILE A 98 -31.21 0.88 -18.47
C ILE A 98 -30.59 0.10 -19.62
N LEU A 99 -30.89 0.48 -20.87
CA LEU A 99 -30.33 -0.18 -22.04
C LEU A 99 -28.80 -0.02 -22.11
N LEU A 100 -28.29 1.20 -21.92
CA LEU A 100 -26.86 1.46 -21.85
C LEU A 100 -26.18 0.70 -20.71
N SER A 101 -26.82 0.65 -19.53
CA SER A 101 -26.33 -0.10 -18.37
C SER A 101 -26.29 -1.61 -18.63
N ALA A 102 -27.30 -2.17 -19.30
CA ALA A 102 -27.32 -3.58 -19.67
C ALA A 102 -26.18 -3.91 -20.65
N ILE A 103 -25.92 -3.06 -21.65
CA ILE A 103 -24.82 -3.24 -22.60
C ILE A 103 -23.47 -3.14 -21.87
N ALA A 104 -23.26 -2.09 -21.08
CA ALA A 104 -22.02 -1.89 -20.33
C ALA A 104 -21.77 -3.01 -19.31
N GLY A 105 -22.82 -3.44 -18.59
CA GLY A 105 -22.77 -4.55 -17.65
C GLY A 105 -22.45 -5.88 -18.33
N LEU A 106 -22.99 -6.12 -19.53
CA LEU A 106 -22.64 -7.29 -20.33
C LEU A 106 -21.17 -7.25 -20.77
N VAL A 107 -20.68 -6.11 -21.25
CA VAL A 107 -19.26 -5.93 -21.61
C VAL A 107 -18.36 -6.14 -20.40
N ALA A 108 -18.70 -5.56 -19.24
CA ALA A 108 -17.97 -5.74 -18.00
C ALA A 108 -17.96 -7.23 -17.59
N PHE A 109 -19.10 -7.91 -17.63
CA PHE A 109 -19.20 -9.33 -17.32
C PHE A 109 -18.36 -10.21 -18.25
N LEU A 110 -18.36 -9.91 -19.55
CA LEU A 110 -17.52 -10.59 -20.53
C LEU A 110 -16.03 -10.32 -20.28
N ALA A 111 -15.66 -9.09 -19.92
CA ALA A 111 -14.29 -8.73 -19.54
C ALA A 111 -13.85 -9.46 -18.26
N PHE A 112 -14.69 -9.50 -17.23
CA PHE A 112 -14.44 -10.25 -15.99
C PHE A 112 -14.30 -11.74 -16.24
N LYS A 113 -15.10 -12.34 -17.13
CA LYS A 113 -14.95 -13.77 -17.49
C LYS A 113 -13.66 -14.06 -18.25
N LYS A 114 -13.12 -13.09 -18.99
CA LYS A 114 -11.84 -13.22 -19.70
C LYS A 114 -10.63 -13.02 -18.79
N LEU A 115 -10.80 -12.32 -17.67
CA LEU A 115 -9.82 -12.26 -16.60
C LEU A 115 -9.83 -13.60 -15.86
N GLN A 116 -9.18 -14.63 -16.43
CA GLN A 116 -8.79 -15.80 -15.66
C GLN A 116 -8.01 -15.29 -14.43
N ALA A 117 -8.55 -15.53 -13.23
CA ALA A 117 -7.85 -15.22 -12.01
C ALA A 117 -6.46 -15.88 -12.07
N PRO A 118 -5.36 -15.13 -11.88
CA PRO A 118 -4.02 -15.72 -11.88
C PRO A 118 -3.96 -16.75 -10.75
N GLN A 119 -4.04 -18.03 -11.10
CA GLN A 119 -4.02 -19.14 -10.13
C GLN A 119 -2.79 -19.03 -9.22
N THR A 120 -1.66 -18.59 -9.80
CA THR A 120 -0.39 -18.31 -9.11
C THR A 120 -0.48 -17.23 -8.02
N THR A 121 -1.30 -16.19 -8.18
CA THR A 121 -1.44 -15.12 -7.17
C THR A 121 -2.32 -15.56 -5.99
N ILE A 122 -3.34 -16.38 -6.24
CA ILE A 122 -4.19 -16.93 -5.18
C ILE A 122 -3.39 -17.94 -4.33
N ASP A 123 -2.60 -18.80 -4.98
CA ASP A 123 -1.77 -19.78 -4.28
C ASP A 123 -0.65 -19.10 -3.48
N THR A 124 -0.03 -18.06 -4.03
CA THR A 124 0.97 -17.26 -3.29
C THR A 124 0.37 -16.57 -2.08
N SER A 125 -0.84 -16.00 -2.20
CA SER A 125 -1.51 -15.34 -1.07
C SER A 125 -1.91 -16.34 0.03
N LYS A 126 -2.37 -17.54 -0.35
CA LYS A 126 -2.64 -18.63 0.59
C LYS A 126 -1.36 -19.13 1.27
N ASN A 127 -0.26 -19.27 0.52
CA ASN A 127 1.03 -19.66 1.08
C ASN A 127 1.59 -18.60 2.04
N ILE A 128 1.35 -17.31 1.80
CA ILE A 128 1.74 -16.22 2.72
C ILE A 128 0.93 -16.33 4.02
N VAL A 129 -0.38 -16.58 3.93
CA VAL A 129 -1.23 -16.79 5.12
C VAL A 129 -0.82 -18.06 5.88
N ASP A 130 -0.57 -19.18 5.18
CA ASP A 130 -0.11 -20.44 5.79
C ASP A 130 1.30 -20.33 6.40
N ALA A 131 2.18 -19.53 5.80
CA ALA A 131 3.51 -19.23 6.33
C ALA A 131 3.44 -18.36 7.60
N VAL A 132 2.52 -17.38 7.63
CA VAL A 132 2.23 -16.56 8.82
C VAL A 132 1.52 -17.39 9.90
N GLN A 133 0.70 -18.37 9.51
CA GLN A 133 0.00 -19.28 10.41
C GLN A 133 0.86 -20.44 10.93
N GLY A 134 2.15 -20.48 10.54
CA GLY A 134 3.16 -21.27 11.26
C GLY A 134 3.24 -22.75 10.89
N LYS A 135 2.73 -23.19 9.73
CA LYS A 135 3.11 -24.51 9.19
C LYS A 135 4.51 -24.45 8.57
N ARG A 136 5.54 -24.31 9.41
CA ARG A 136 6.94 -24.51 8.97
C ARG A 136 7.11 -25.95 8.50
N ARG A 137 7.19 -26.18 7.19
CA ARG A 137 7.89 -27.37 6.69
C ARG A 137 9.35 -27.24 7.09
N ARG A 138 9.77 -28.03 8.09
CA ARG A 138 11.18 -28.34 8.31
C ARG A 138 11.64 -29.18 7.12
N ASN A 139 12.09 -28.54 6.05
CA ASN A 139 12.96 -29.23 5.12
C ASN A 139 14.31 -29.32 5.82
N ALA A 140 14.61 -30.48 6.41
CA ALA A 140 15.96 -30.80 6.81
C ALA A 140 16.78 -30.84 5.52
N VAL A 141 17.59 -29.80 5.29
CA VAL A 141 18.61 -29.84 4.26
C VAL A 141 19.64 -30.84 4.76
N THR A 142 19.53 -32.07 4.28
CA THR A 142 20.49 -33.13 4.55
C THR A 142 21.76 -32.76 3.79
N TYR A 143 22.81 -32.38 4.52
CA TYR A 143 24.10 -31.92 3.97
C TYR A 143 24.81 -32.99 3.13
N ASP A 144 24.42 -34.26 3.30
CA ASP A 144 25.00 -35.43 2.63
C ASP A 144 24.97 -35.28 1.10
N ASP A 145 23.81 -34.91 0.53
CA ASP A 145 23.65 -34.76 -0.93
C ASP A 145 24.48 -33.59 -1.50
N THR A 146 24.59 -32.47 -0.76
CA THR A 146 25.37 -31.30 -1.19
C THR A 146 26.87 -31.48 -1.01
N PHE A 147 27.29 -32.36 -0.10
CA PHE A 147 28.71 -32.60 0.18
C PHE A 147 29.33 -33.47 -0.92
N GLU A 148 28.60 -34.49 -1.39
CA GLU A 148 29.00 -35.31 -2.54
C GLU A 148 29.14 -34.50 -3.83
N GLU A 149 28.23 -33.55 -4.07
CA GLU A 149 28.27 -32.70 -5.26
C GLU A 149 29.50 -31.76 -5.26
N LEU A 150 29.85 -31.20 -4.09
CA LEU A 150 30.94 -30.23 -3.96
C LEU A 150 32.33 -30.90 -3.87
N TYR A 151 32.45 -32.05 -3.22
CA TYR A 151 33.73 -32.75 -3.05
C TYR A 151 33.95 -33.89 -4.07
N GLY A 152 32.90 -34.59 -4.50
CA GLY A 152 33.01 -35.68 -5.48
C GLY A 152 33.52 -35.20 -6.85
N LYS A 153 33.20 -33.96 -7.24
CA LYS A 153 33.68 -33.35 -8.48
C LYS A 153 35.17 -32.97 -8.46
N GLN A 154 35.75 -32.77 -7.29
CA GLN A 154 37.15 -32.34 -7.13
C GLN A 154 38.13 -33.52 -7.02
N VAL A 155 37.66 -34.69 -6.59
CA VAL A 155 38.51 -35.90 -6.48
C VAL A 155 38.72 -36.56 -7.84
N SER A 156 37.73 -36.51 -8.73
CA SER A 156 37.83 -37.05 -10.09
C SER A 156 38.75 -36.24 -11.01
N ALA A 157 38.88 -34.92 -10.79
CA ALA A 157 39.71 -34.04 -11.62
C ALA A 157 41.22 -34.08 -11.29
N ARG A 158 41.65 -34.82 -10.25
CA ARG A 158 43.07 -34.90 -9.84
C ARG A 158 43.71 -36.27 -10.10
N ALA A 159 42.94 -37.23 -10.62
CA ALA A 159 43.38 -38.62 -10.83
C ALA A 159 43.74 -38.94 -12.30
N GLU A 160 43.74 -37.94 -13.19
CA GLU A 160 44.20 -38.02 -14.58
C GLU A 160 45.46 -37.14 -14.77
#